data_AF-A0A1Q3MGE0-F1
#
_entry.id   AF-A0A1Q3MGE0-F1
#
_cell.length_a   1.000
_cell.length_b   1.000
_cell.length_c   1.000
_cell.angle_alpha   90.00
_cell.angle_beta   90.00
_cell.angle_gamma   90.00
#
_symmetry.space_group_name_H-M   'P 1'
#
loop_
_entity.id
_entity.type
_entity.pdbx_description
1 polymer ?
#
loop_
_entity_poly.entity_id
_entity_poly.type
_entity_poly.pdbx_seq_one_letter_code
_entity_poly.pdbx_strand_id
1 'polypeptide(L)'
;MLVVGLVGGGVHVLFNPIGMHRLEGVEARLRQGLKELRPGVGLAEIRQFCVREGLEMGEPSEEFWHPGDPPEGAKWEVRGMHPYEAHYYGGSAGMLVDFWLDRDQKLIRADIGTHGSAF
;
A
#
# COMPACT_ATOMS: atom_id res chain seq x y z
N MET A 1 21.81 -21.53 -1.52
CA MET A 1 21.93 -22.60 -0.49
C MET A 1 20.51 -23.05 -0.15
N LEU A 2 20.20 -24.33 -0.36
CA LEU A 2 18.88 -24.93 -0.22
C LEU A 2 18.80 -25.63 1.15
N VAL A 3 17.78 -25.33 1.96
CA VAL A 3 17.45 -26.11 3.15
C VAL A 3 15.97 -26.47 3.07
N VAL A 4 15.67 -27.76 2.94
CA VAL A 4 14.30 -28.30 2.92
C VAL A 4 14.11 -29.07 4.24
N GLY A 5 13.33 -28.50 5.15
CA GLY A 5 12.84 -29.19 6.34
C GLY A 5 11.32 -29.32 6.26
N LEU A 6 10.81 -30.56 6.21
CA LEU A 6 9.39 -30.86 6.35
C LEU A 6 9.03 -30.90 7.84
N VAL A 7 8.33 -29.87 8.32
CA VAL A 7 7.66 -29.90 9.63
C VAL A 7 6.25 -29.33 9.47
N GLY A 8 5.23 -30.16 9.69
CA GLY A 8 3.83 -29.82 10.00
C GLY A 8 3.13 -28.68 9.24
N GLY A 9 2.41 -28.99 8.16
CA GLY A 9 1.12 -28.37 7.82
C GLY A 9 1.03 -26.88 7.44
N GLY A 10 2.12 -26.12 7.39
CA GLY A 10 2.12 -24.73 6.93
C GLY A 10 2.61 -24.60 5.48
N VAL A 11 1.85 -23.92 4.63
CA VAL A 11 2.37 -23.43 3.33
C VAL A 11 3.44 -22.39 3.66
N HIS A 12 4.70 -22.79 3.67
CA HIS A 12 5.82 -21.85 3.73
C HIS A 12 5.91 -21.17 2.36
N VAL A 13 5.31 -19.99 2.26
CA VAL A 13 5.46 -19.11 1.11
C VAL A 13 6.95 -18.77 1.01
N LEU A 14 7.61 -19.30 -0.01
CA LEU A 14 9.02 -19.03 -0.29
C LEU A 14 9.13 -17.64 -0.91
N PHE A 15 9.41 -16.65 -0.07
CA PHE A 15 9.66 -15.29 -0.50
C PHE A 15 11.00 -15.20 -1.23
N ASN A 16 11.00 -14.62 -2.43
CA ASN A 16 12.24 -14.26 -3.11
C ASN A 16 12.88 -13.07 -2.35
N PRO A 17 14.04 -13.22 -1.69
CA PRO A 17 14.62 -12.18 -0.84
C PRO A 17 14.97 -10.89 -1.62
N ILE A 18 15.22 -11.01 -2.93
CA ILE A 18 15.47 -9.84 -3.79
C ILE A 18 14.19 -9.01 -3.96
N GLY A 19 13.04 -9.66 -4.15
CA GLY A 19 11.75 -8.98 -4.27
C GLY A 19 11.34 -8.30 -2.97
N MET A 20 11.53 -8.99 -1.84
CA MET A 20 11.25 -8.46 -0.50
C MET A 20 12.09 -7.22 -0.18
N HIS A 21 13.40 -7.27 -0.44
CA HIS A 21 14.28 -6.13 -0.19
C HIS A 21 13.89 -4.88 -1.00
N ARG A 22 13.40 -5.07 -2.23
CA ARG A 22 12.89 -3.96 -3.05
C ARG A 22 11.61 -3.37 -2.50
N LEU A 23 10.68 -4.20 -2.02
CA LEU A 23 9.46 -3.71 -1.37
C LEU A 23 9.76 -2.92 -0.10
N GLU A 24 10.69 -3.37 0.74
CA GLU A 24 11.13 -2.62 1.92
C GLU A 24 11.69 -1.23 1.56
N GLY A 25 12.48 -1.16 0.48
CA GLY A 25 13.00 0.12 -0.03
C GLY A 25 11.89 1.05 -0.53
N VAL A 26 10.89 0.50 -1.22
CA VAL A 26 9.70 1.25 -1.66
C VAL A 26 8.90 1.72 -0.45
N GLU A 27 8.65 0.85 0.53
CA GLU A 27 7.93 1.20 1.76
C GLU A 27 8.63 2.32 2.53
N ALA A 28 9.94 2.24 2.72
CA ALA A 28 10.71 3.26 3.42
C ALA A 28 10.60 4.63 2.72
N ARG A 29 10.71 4.65 1.39
CA ARG A 29 10.54 5.86 0.57
C ARG A 29 9.13 6.44 0.71
N LEU A 30 8.10 5.60 0.57
CA LEU A 30 6.71 6.02 0.72
C LEU A 30 6.43 6.56 2.13
N ARG A 31 6.93 5.90 3.19
CA ARG A 31 6.79 6.35 4.58
C ARG A 31 7.44 7.71 4.79
N GLN A 32 8.59 7.96 4.18
CA GLN A 32 9.23 9.27 4.24
C GLN A 32 8.39 10.34 3.53
N GLY A 33 7.92 10.05 2.31
CA GLY A 33 7.08 10.98 1.55
C GLY A 33 5.75 11.29 2.26
N LEU A 34 5.11 10.32 2.89
CA LEU A 34 3.87 10.55 3.65
C LEU A 34 4.05 11.49 4.84
N LYS A 35 5.22 11.50 5.47
CA LYS A 35 5.51 12.46 6.56
C LYS A 35 5.54 13.91 6.08
N GLU A 36 5.75 14.14 4.78
CA GLU A 36 5.73 15.47 4.17
C GLU A 36 4.31 15.93 3.82
N LEU A 37 3.36 14.99 3.73
CA LEU A 37 1.97 15.25 3.37
C LEU A 37 1.22 15.76 4.61
N ARG A 38 0.85 17.05 4.60
CA ARG A 38 0.16 17.66 5.74
C ARG A 38 -1.29 17.19 5.83
N PRO A 39 -1.86 17.02 7.03
CA PRO A 39 -3.30 16.87 7.19
C PRO A 39 -4.04 18.07 6.56
N GLY A 40 -5.18 17.82 5.92
CA GLY A 40 -6.00 18.86 5.28
C GLY A 40 -5.64 19.20 3.84
N VAL A 41 -4.63 18.56 3.24
CA VAL A 41 -4.33 18.69 1.80
C VAL A 41 -5.46 18.11 0.95
N GLY A 42 -5.66 18.67 -0.24
CA GLY A 42 -6.71 18.21 -1.16
C GLY A 42 -6.25 17.11 -2.12
N LEU A 43 -7.21 16.53 -2.86
CA LEU A 43 -6.96 15.54 -3.91
C LEU A 43 -5.88 15.92 -4.94
N ALA A 44 -5.75 17.22 -5.26
CA ALA A 44 -4.74 17.69 -6.21
C ALA A 44 -3.31 17.46 -5.69
N GLU A 45 -3.07 17.73 -4.40
CA GLU A 45 -1.77 17.52 -3.76
C GLU A 45 -1.50 16.02 -3.55
N ILE A 46 -2.52 15.24 -3.20
CA ILE A 46 -2.41 13.78 -3.14
C ILE A 46 -2.04 13.22 -4.51
N ARG A 47 -2.64 13.73 -5.58
CA ARG A 47 -2.29 13.32 -6.96
C ARG A 47 -0.84 13.68 -7.31
N GLN A 48 -0.37 14.86 -6.93
CA GLN A 48 1.03 15.24 -7.11
C GLN A 48 1.98 14.33 -6.33
N PHE A 49 1.62 13.99 -5.08
CA PHE A 49 2.34 12.99 -4.29
C PHE A 49 2.39 11.64 -5.01
N CYS A 50 1.26 11.11 -5.47
CA CYS A 50 1.21 9.85 -6.19
C CYS A 50 2.10 9.86 -7.44
N VAL A 51 2.02 10.91 -8.26
CA VAL A 51 2.86 11.05 -9.46
C VAL A 51 4.35 11.09 -9.09
N ARG A 52 4.73 11.87 -8.08
CA ARG A 52 6.11 11.99 -7.60
C ARG A 52 6.65 10.65 -7.10
N GLU A 53 5.83 9.92 -6.36
CA GLU A 53 6.22 8.63 -5.81
C GLU A 53 6.08 7.47 -6.81
N GLY A 54 5.54 7.71 -8.01
CA GLY A 54 5.33 6.68 -9.02
C GLY A 54 4.19 5.72 -8.66
N LEU A 55 3.17 6.22 -7.97
CA LEU A 55 1.95 5.48 -7.62
C LEU A 55 0.87 5.70 -8.69
N GLU A 56 0.21 4.61 -9.07
CA GLU A 56 -1.02 4.61 -9.85
C GLU A 56 -2.21 4.91 -8.94
N MET A 57 -2.81 6.08 -9.13
CA MET A 57 -3.89 6.57 -8.28
C MET A 57 -5.24 6.11 -8.82
N GLY A 58 -5.99 5.37 -8.00
CA GLY A 58 -7.37 5.00 -8.25
C GLY A 58 -8.34 6.16 -8.08
N GLU A 59 -9.61 5.91 -8.37
CA GLU A 59 -10.68 6.87 -8.15
C GLU A 59 -11.07 6.92 -6.66
N PRO A 60 -11.55 8.09 -6.16
CA PRO A 60 -12.15 8.18 -4.84
C PRO A 60 -13.40 7.30 -4.73
N SER A 61 -13.50 6.53 -3.65
CA SER A 61 -14.60 5.61 -3.36
C SER A 61 -15.23 5.91 -2.00
N GLU A 62 -16.56 5.80 -1.89
CA GLU A 62 -17.26 5.75 -0.60
C GLU A 62 -17.31 4.32 -0.03
N GLU A 63 -17.03 3.31 -0.87
CA GLU A 63 -16.91 1.92 -0.46
C GLU A 63 -15.46 1.67 -0.02
N PHE A 64 -15.24 1.60 1.29
CA PHE A 64 -13.94 1.35 1.90
C PHE A 64 -13.48 -0.10 1.67
N TRP A 65 -12.25 -0.27 1.18
CA TRP A 65 -11.66 -1.58 0.93
C TRP A 65 -10.72 -1.95 2.08
N HIS A 66 -11.19 -2.75 3.05
CA HIS A 66 -10.44 -2.98 4.30
C HIS A 66 -9.16 -3.81 4.14
N PRO A 67 -8.11 -3.42 4.89
CA PRO A 67 -7.78 -4.20 6.09
C PRO A 67 -7.84 -3.44 7.43
N GLY A 68 -8.19 -2.15 7.47
CA GLY A 68 -8.30 -1.36 8.71
C GLY A 68 -9.52 -0.47 8.79
N ASP A 69 -9.99 -0.16 10.00
CA ASP A 69 -11.17 0.71 10.19
C ASP A 69 -10.88 2.13 9.64
N PRO A 70 -11.80 2.71 8.84
CA PRO A 70 -11.66 4.09 8.38
C PRO A 70 -11.61 5.01 9.61
N PRO A 71 -10.73 6.02 9.62
CA PRO A 71 -10.66 6.97 10.71
C PRO A 71 -11.98 7.74 10.84
N GLU A 72 -12.29 8.17 12.07
CA GLU A 72 -13.48 8.99 12.34
C GLU A 72 -13.53 10.21 11.41
N GLY A 73 -14.68 10.43 10.77
CA GLY A 73 -14.88 11.53 9.82
C GLY A 73 -14.50 11.22 8.37
N ALA A 74 -13.90 10.07 8.07
CA ALA A 74 -13.64 9.66 6.69
C ALA A 74 -14.95 9.41 5.93
N LYS A 75 -15.05 10.01 4.74
CA LYS A 75 -16.15 9.79 3.79
C LYS A 75 -15.68 9.14 2.50
N TRP A 76 -14.43 9.37 2.12
CA TRP A 76 -13.84 8.83 0.90
C TRP A 76 -12.53 8.13 1.18
N GLU A 77 -12.23 7.12 0.38
CA GLU A 77 -10.92 6.49 0.30
C GLU A 77 -10.38 6.59 -1.13
N VAL A 78 -9.11 6.92 -1.24
CA VAL A 78 -8.37 6.90 -2.50
C VAL A 78 -7.16 6.03 -2.31
N ARG A 79 -6.82 5.23 -3.32
CA ARG A 79 -5.68 4.31 -3.25
C ARG A 79 -4.62 4.69 -4.26
N GLY A 80 -3.38 4.77 -3.81
CA GLY A 80 -2.20 4.85 -4.66
C GLY A 80 -1.47 3.51 -4.66
N MET A 81 -1.43 2.81 -5.78
CA MET A 81 -0.77 1.51 -5.90
C MET A 81 0.60 1.68 -6.55
N HIS A 82 1.64 1.10 -5.96
CA HIS A 82 2.94 1.08 -6.60
C HIS A 82 2.95 -0.01 -7.69
N PRO A 83 3.41 0.27 -8.92
CA PRO A 83 3.34 -0.69 -10.05
C PRO A 83 4.30 -1.88 -9.91
N TYR A 84 5.19 -1.83 -8.92
CA TYR A 84 6.10 -2.94 -8.63
C TYR A 84 5.45 -3.96 -7.72
N GLU A 85 5.43 -5.21 -8.18
CA GLU A 85 5.05 -6.38 -7.39
C GLU A 85 6.26 -7.30 -7.18
N ALA A 86 6.43 -7.79 -5.95
CA ALA A 86 7.30 -8.92 -5.66
C ALA A 86 6.54 -10.22 -5.90
N HIS A 87 6.99 -10.98 -6.90
CA HIS A 87 6.46 -12.31 -7.17
C HIS A 87 7.16 -13.35 -6.29
N TYR A 88 6.37 -14.28 -5.75
CA TYR A 88 6.83 -15.42 -4.96
C TYR A 88 6.09 -16.70 -5.39
N TYR A 89 6.51 -17.85 -4.86
CA TYR A 89 5.87 -19.10 -5.23
C TYR A 89 4.44 -19.17 -4.68
N GLY A 90 3.44 -19.04 -5.56
CA GLY A 90 2.02 -19.03 -5.21
C GLY A 90 1.35 -17.65 -5.14
N GLY A 91 2.01 -16.57 -5.59
CA GLY A 91 1.37 -15.26 -5.59
C GLY A 91 2.26 -14.07 -5.94
N SER A 92 1.69 -12.88 -5.77
CA SER A 92 2.41 -11.60 -5.81
C SER A 92 2.04 -10.73 -4.63
N ALA A 93 2.95 -9.88 -4.21
CA ALA A 93 2.70 -8.82 -3.23
C ALA A 93 3.12 -7.46 -3.78
N GLY A 94 2.34 -6.43 -3.54
CA GLY A 94 2.63 -5.05 -3.94
C GLY A 94 2.41 -4.06 -2.81
N MET A 95 2.89 -2.83 -3.02
CA MET A 95 2.67 -1.73 -2.08
C MET A 95 1.44 -0.92 -2.47
N LEU A 96 0.65 -0.53 -1.48
CA LEU A 96 -0.42 0.43 -1.64
C LEU A 96 -0.36 1.50 -0.55
N VAL A 97 -0.93 2.66 -0.87
CA VAL A 97 -1.15 3.76 0.05
C VAL A 97 -2.63 4.07 0.06
N ASP A 98 -3.25 3.97 1.24
CA ASP A 98 -4.64 4.35 1.46
C ASP A 98 -4.68 5.79 1.95
N PHE A 99 -5.48 6.63 1.30
CA PHE A 99 -5.74 8.01 1.69
C PHE A 99 -7.20 8.15 2.09
N TRP A 100 -7.47 8.43 3.36
CA TRP A 100 -8.81 8.71 3.86
C TRP A 100 -9.08 10.20 3.85
N LEU A 101 -10.18 10.58 3.21
CA LEU A 101 -10.59 11.97 3.04
C LEU A 101 -11.90 12.26 3.77
N ASP A 102 -12.05 13.49 4.26
CA ASP A 102 -13.31 14.00 4.80
C ASP A 102 -14.34 14.29 3.68
N ARG A 103 -15.51 14.82 4.07
CA ARG A 103 -16.58 15.18 3.11
C ARG A 103 -16.17 16.24 2.09
N ASP A 104 -15.18 17.09 2.42
CA ASP A 104 -14.66 18.16 1.57
C ASP A 104 -13.42 17.71 0.77
N GLN A 105 -13.17 16.39 0.72
CA GLN A 105 -12.05 15.76 0.03
C GLN A 105 -10.68 16.23 0.55
N LYS A 106 -10.59 16.48 1.86
CA LYS A 106 -9.36 16.82 2.56
C LYS A 106 -8.79 15.61 3.29
N LEU A 107 -7.48 15.46 3.24
CA LEU A 107 -6.78 14.33 3.85
C LEU A 107 -6.92 14.33 5.38
N ILE A 108 -7.45 13.23 5.93
CA ILE A 108 -7.51 12.96 7.37
C ILE A 108 -6.31 12.10 7.79
N ARG A 109 -6.09 10.99 7.07
CA ARG A 109 -5.05 10.00 7.36
C ARG A 109 -4.55 9.40 6.05
N ALA A 110 -3.29 8.98 6.05
CA ALA A 110 -2.75 8.12 5.01
C ALA A 110 -1.96 6.99 5.66
N ASP A 111 -2.14 5.76 5.19
CA ASP A 111 -1.38 4.59 5.63
C ASP A 111 -0.79 3.84 4.45
N ILE A 112 0.24 3.07 4.74
CA ILE A 112 0.88 2.19 3.77
C ILE A 112 0.55 0.76 4.16
N GLY A 113 0.04 0.03 3.18
CA GLY A 113 -0.24 -1.39 3.27
C GLY A 113 0.54 -2.18 2.24
N THR A 114 0.60 -3.49 2.48
CA THR A 114 0.95 -4.47 1.46
C THR A 114 -0.32 -5.18 1.05
N HIS A 115 -0.60 -5.27 -0.26
CA HIS A 115 -1.59 -6.23 -0.75
C HIS A 115 -0.88 -7.45 -1.31
N GLY A 116 -1.49 -8.62 -1.15
CA GLY A 116 -1.03 -9.85 -1.76
C GLY A 116 -2.18 -10.52 -2.51
N SER A 117 -1.90 -11.07 -3.69
CA SER A 117 -2.78 -12.04 -4.34
C SER A 117 -2.17 -13.42 -4.18
N ALA A 118 -2.95 -14.36 -3.63
CA ALA A 118 -2.61 -15.78 -3.61
C ALA A 118 -3.45 -16.48 -4.68
N PHE A 119 -2.80 -17.33 -5.48
CA PHE A 119 -3.46 -18.20 -6.47
C PHE A 119 -3.41 -19.66 -6.02
#